data_AF-A0A5J6PE15-F1
#
_entry.id   AF-A0A5J6PE15-F1
#
_cell.length_a   1.000
_cell.length_b   1.000
_cell.length_c   1.000
_cell.angle_alpha   90.00
_cell.angle_beta   90.00
_cell.angle_gamma   90.00
#
_symmetry.space_group_name_H-M   'P 1'
#
loop_
_entity.id
_entity.type
_entity.pdbx_description
1 polymer ?
#
loop_
_entity_poly.entity_id
_entity_poly.type
_entity_poly.pdbx_seq_one_letter_code
_entity_poly.pdbx_strand_id
1 'polypeptide(L)'
;MNNSKVGSTFITVLLRLMIIPWILQSIRELYRTGYRRNESCQVLKDAESIPGKVYLSLSIFQAIASAGTGIVISAGAIAIVHLSDGNSTWAGIPVALVLGVSAVASIPFAVWKDKCGYGQLLHLASWSGLVGAILCITSLYTGLIACMILGLLGIGTATCAIFMSRFSAIEMTAPQERGKAFSFVMTGATIGAIAAPLIASAMSNLFEKVEGQLSAPFIVAFCCYISGFPLLKFSIPRALLFTPLLQPVTQGGGRQPVGAQQNSTLNISIAMICVIATQASRVLLMAVSPIYMKNLGFSNEVISIILSIFFVGMYGTSYIAGWLSDKVGRRFVISAGACILTGSYLLIAASTQMAVVTASLFLLGLGWNFCFISSNVILTDFTKGLSNPGKVQGLNDVLVNIASGCASIAGGILLSGYQITGIVMIGIGLSIMPLFALLIFKVINSMYANSAELAGGK
;
A
#
# COMPACT_ATOMS: atom_id res chain seq x y z
N MET A 1 -38.56 -22.08 2.58
CA MET A 1 -38.91 -20.88 1.80
C MET A 1 -37.63 -20.24 1.27
N ASN A 2 -37.66 -19.74 0.03
CA ASN A 2 -36.50 -19.57 -0.85
C ASN A 2 -35.60 -18.38 -0.45
N ASN A 3 -34.49 -18.64 0.27
CA ASN A 3 -33.57 -17.62 0.83
C ASN A 3 -32.67 -16.92 -0.22
N SER A 4 -32.58 -17.46 -1.45
CA SER A 4 -31.88 -16.81 -2.57
C SER A 4 -32.53 -15.47 -3.00
N LYS A 5 -33.82 -15.29 -2.70
CA LYS A 5 -34.55 -14.06 -3.02
C LYS A 5 -34.24 -12.92 -2.04
N VAL A 6 -33.90 -13.20 -0.78
CA VAL A 6 -33.74 -12.14 0.23
C VAL A 6 -32.45 -11.35 0.00
N GLY A 7 -31.34 -12.03 -0.30
CA GLY A 7 -30.06 -11.39 -0.64
C GLY A 7 -30.10 -10.64 -1.98
N SER A 8 -30.71 -11.23 -3.01
CA SER A 8 -30.80 -10.57 -4.33
C SER A 8 -31.75 -9.37 -4.30
N THR A 9 -32.84 -9.43 -3.52
CA THR A 9 -33.79 -8.32 -3.38
C THR A 9 -33.18 -7.16 -2.61
N PHE A 10 -32.41 -7.42 -1.55
CA PHE A 10 -31.71 -6.36 -0.80
C PHE A 10 -30.67 -5.64 -1.68
N ILE A 11 -29.84 -6.38 -2.42
CA ILE A 11 -28.84 -5.82 -3.34
C ILE A 11 -29.51 -5.04 -4.49
N THR A 12 -30.60 -5.56 -5.06
CA THR A 12 -31.31 -4.90 -6.18
C THR A 12 -32.02 -3.61 -5.74
N VAL A 13 -32.59 -3.60 -4.53
CA VAL A 13 -33.26 -2.43 -3.95
C VAL A 13 -32.24 -1.34 -3.60
N LEU A 14 -31.08 -1.70 -3.03
CA LEU A 14 -29.97 -0.77 -2.75
C LEU A 14 -29.38 -0.16 -4.04
N LEU A 15 -29.17 -0.99 -5.07
CA LEU A 15 -28.67 -0.55 -6.38
C LEU A 15 -29.65 0.43 -7.06
N ARG A 16 -30.97 0.18 -6.99
CA ARG A 16 -31.98 1.01 -7.66
C ARG A 16 -32.35 2.30 -6.92
N LEU A 17 -32.43 2.29 -5.59
CA LEU A 17 -32.96 3.43 -4.84
C LEU A 17 -31.90 4.49 -4.46
N MET A 18 -30.62 4.14 -4.35
CA MET A 18 -29.59 5.08 -3.87
C MET A 18 -28.44 5.31 -4.85
N ILE A 19 -28.04 4.27 -5.59
CA ILE A 19 -26.75 4.27 -6.29
C ILE A 19 -26.88 4.83 -7.72
N ILE A 20 -27.88 4.40 -8.51
CA ILE A 20 -28.02 4.80 -9.93
C ILE A 20 -28.28 6.31 -10.12
N PRO A 21 -29.21 6.97 -9.41
CA PRO A 21 -29.45 8.41 -9.59
C PRO A 21 -28.22 9.24 -9.20
N TRP A 22 -27.48 8.79 -8.19
CA TRP A 22 -26.27 9.44 -7.69
C TRP A 22 -25.05 9.23 -8.61
N ILE A 23 -24.91 8.05 -9.24
CA ILE A 23 -23.94 7.76 -10.32
C ILE A 23 -24.15 8.74 -11.47
N LEU A 24 -25.38 8.85 -11.96
CA LEU A 24 -25.71 9.69 -13.11
C LEU A 24 -25.47 11.17 -12.80
N GLN A 25 -25.72 11.60 -11.56
CA GLN A 25 -25.40 12.95 -11.11
C GLN A 25 -23.89 13.20 -11.04
N SER A 26 -23.10 12.23 -10.55
CA SER A 26 -21.64 12.33 -10.46
C SER A 26 -20.96 12.34 -11.83
N ILE A 27 -21.44 11.51 -12.78
CA ILE A 27 -20.99 11.53 -14.19
C ILE A 27 -21.34 12.88 -14.85
N ARG A 28 -22.52 13.42 -14.55
CA ARG A 28 -22.97 14.72 -15.08
C ARG A 28 -22.18 15.90 -14.49
N GLU A 29 -21.71 15.81 -13.25
CA GLU A 29 -20.77 16.78 -12.67
C GLU A 29 -19.37 16.64 -13.27
N LEU A 30 -18.86 15.42 -13.47
CA LEU A 30 -17.59 15.13 -14.15
C LEU A 30 -17.53 15.76 -15.56
N TYR A 31 -18.64 15.74 -16.31
CA TYR A 31 -18.74 16.38 -17.63
C TYR A 31 -18.89 17.90 -17.59
N ARG A 32 -19.46 18.47 -16.51
CA ARG A 32 -19.69 19.92 -16.39
C ARG A 32 -18.46 20.71 -15.96
N THR A 33 -17.49 20.09 -15.29
CA THR A 33 -16.33 20.77 -14.70
C THR A 33 -15.12 20.91 -15.64
N GLY A 34 -15.30 20.66 -16.94
CA GLY A 34 -14.33 21.06 -17.95
C GLY A 34 -14.23 22.58 -18.06
N TYR A 35 -13.23 23.16 -17.39
CA TYR A 35 -12.64 24.48 -17.67
C TYR A 35 -13.47 25.72 -17.25
N ARG A 36 -13.30 26.18 -15.99
CA ARG A 36 -13.46 27.61 -15.63
C ARG A 36 -12.19 28.13 -14.94
N ARG A 37 -11.48 29.00 -15.65
CA ARG A 37 -10.13 29.52 -15.35
C ARG A 37 -10.09 30.61 -14.27
N ASN A 38 -11.24 31.08 -13.78
CA ASN A 38 -11.33 32.30 -12.96
C ASN A 38 -11.37 32.07 -11.43
N GLU A 39 -11.61 30.86 -10.94
CA GLU A 39 -11.67 30.58 -9.49
C GLU A 39 -10.28 30.38 -8.85
N SER A 40 -9.25 30.21 -9.67
CA SER A 40 -7.87 29.90 -9.24
C SER A 40 -7.19 31.01 -8.41
N CYS A 41 -7.59 32.28 -8.59
CA CYS A 41 -6.99 33.42 -7.88
C CYS A 41 -7.57 33.65 -6.47
N GLN A 42 -8.79 33.18 -6.18
CA GLN A 42 -9.43 33.36 -4.88
C GLN A 42 -8.93 32.30 -3.87
N VAL A 43 -8.75 31.06 -4.33
CA VAL A 43 -8.32 29.89 -3.51
C VAL A 43 -6.95 30.09 -2.87
N LEU A 44 -6.05 30.84 -3.50
CA LEU A 44 -4.72 31.13 -2.95
C LEU A 44 -4.75 32.13 -1.79
N LYS A 45 -5.78 32.98 -1.70
CA LYS A 45 -5.93 33.93 -0.57
C LYS A 45 -6.54 33.27 0.67
N ASP A 46 -7.33 32.23 0.50
CA ASP A 46 -7.89 31.47 1.64
C ASP A 46 -6.93 30.38 2.18
N ALA A 47 -5.85 30.07 1.44
CA ALA A 47 -4.89 29.02 1.77
C ALA A 47 -4.07 29.28 3.06
N GLU A 48 -4.04 30.52 3.58
CA GLU A 48 -3.39 30.82 4.87
C GLU A 48 -4.15 30.24 6.07
N SER A 49 -5.41 29.79 5.92
CA SER A 49 -6.26 29.35 7.05
C SER A 49 -6.85 27.93 6.96
N ILE A 50 -6.53 27.14 5.92
CA ILE A 50 -7.18 25.82 5.68
C ILE A 50 -6.22 24.59 5.65
N PRO A 51 -5.33 24.32 6.62
CA PRO A 51 -4.56 23.06 6.60
C PRO A 51 -5.26 21.91 7.35
N GLY A 52 -5.72 22.13 8.59
CA GLY A 52 -6.06 21.04 9.52
C GLY A 52 -7.26 20.18 9.12
N LYS A 53 -8.37 20.79 8.72
CA LYS A 53 -9.59 20.06 8.34
C LYS A 53 -9.40 19.23 7.08
N VAL A 54 -8.63 19.73 6.12
CA VAL A 54 -8.27 19.02 4.88
C VAL A 54 -7.47 17.75 5.20
N TYR A 55 -6.41 17.89 6.00
CA TYR A 55 -5.56 16.74 6.37
C TYR A 55 -6.34 15.69 7.14
N LEU A 56 -7.22 16.12 8.05
CA LEU A 56 -8.07 15.22 8.81
C LEU A 56 -9.01 14.45 7.88
N SER A 57 -9.70 15.12 6.95
CA SER A 57 -10.60 14.48 5.99
C SER A 57 -9.88 13.48 5.08
N LEU A 58 -8.71 13.85 4.55
CA LEU A 58 -7.89 12.94 3.74
C LEU A 58 -7.39 11.75 4.56
N SER A 59 -7.00 11.95 5.81
CA SER A 59 -6.56 10.88 6.70
C SER A 59 -7.69 9.92 7.02
N ILE A 60 -8.90 10.42 7.25
CA ILE A 60 -10.10 9.60 7.47
C ILE A 60 -10.45 8.80 6.22
N PHE A 61 -10.48 9.44 5.05
CA PHE A 61 -10.70 8.75 3.78
C PHE A 61 -9.66 7.64 3.56
N GLN A 62 -8.38 7.98 3.74
CA GLN A 62 -7.27 7.04 3.62
C GLN A 62 -7.40 5.88 4.61
N ALA A 63 -7.76 6.15 5.87
CA ALA A 63 -7.96 5.14 6.89
C ALA A 63 -9.02 4.12 6.45
N ILE A 64 -10.20 4.60 6.09
CA ILE A 64 -11.32 3.74 5.75
C ILE A 64 -11.06 2.98 4.44
N ALA A 65 -10.55 3.65 3.42
CA ALA A 65 -10.25 3.02 2.13
C ALA A 65 -9.10 1.99 2.25
N SER A 66 -8.07 2.27 3.06
CA SER A 66 -6.99 1.31 3.34
C SER A 66 -7.48 0.12 4.16
N ALA A 67 -8.45 0.33 5.07
CA ALA A 67 -9.10 -0.77 5.78
C ALA A 67 -9.79 -1.72 4.79
N GLY A 68 -10.57 -1.18 3.84
CA GLY A 68 -11.20 -1.96 2.78
C GLY A 68 -10.18 -2.78 1.98
N THR A 69 -9.08 -2.17 1.53
CA THR A 69 -8.01 -2.87 0.81
C THR A 69 -7.36 -3.96 1.67
N GLY A 70 -7.06 -3.68 2.94
CA GLY A 70 -6.43 -4.63 3.86
C GLY A 70 -7.31 -5.86 4.14
N ILE A 71 -8.62 -5.66 4.26
CA ILE A 71 -9.60 -6.74 4.40
C ILE A 71 -9.61 -7.62 3.14
N VAL A 72 -9.67 -7.02 1.95
CA VAL A 72 -9.67 -7.78 0.69
C VAL A 72 -8.37 -8.55 0.50
N ILE A 73 -7.22 -7.98 0.86
CA ILE A 73 -5.92 -8.67 0.77
C ILE A 73 -5.88 -9.90 1.69
N SER A 74 -6.34 -9.77 2.93
CA SER A 74 -6.29 -10.86 3.92
C SER A 74 -7.36 -11.93 3.69
N ALA A 75 -8.63 -11.53 3.57
CA ALA A 75 -9.74 -12.44 3.33
C ALA A 75 -9.73 -13.01 1.89
N GLY A 76 -9.18 -12.26 0.93
CA GLY A 76 -9.04 -12.68 -0.46
C GLY A 76 -8.25 -13.96 -0.63
N ALA A 77 -7.16 -14.15 0.13
CA ALA A 77 -6.36 -15.37 0.08
C ALA A 77 -7.21 -16.60 0.45
N ILE A 78 -8.00 -16.51 1.53
CA ILE A 78 -8.90 -17.59 1.98
C ILE A 78 -10.01 -17.82 0.96
N ALA A 79 -10.61 -16.74 0.46
CA ALA A 79 -11.73 -16.79 -0.46
C ALA A 79 -11.34 -17.41 -1.81
N ILE A 80 -10.19 -17.06 -2.38
CA ILE A 80 -9.78 -17.60 -3.68
C ILE A 80 -9.34 -19.07 -3.58
N VAL A 81 -8.73 -19.47 -2.46
CA VAL A 81 -8.39 -20.89 -2.21
C VAL A 81 -9.66 -21.72 -2.03
N HIS A 82 -10.69 -21.17 -1.38
CA HIS A 82 -11.99 -21.81 -1.30
C HIS A 82 -12.64 -21.98 -2.67
N LEU A 83 -12.62 -20.95 -3.51
CA LEU A 83 -13.17 -20.99 -4.87
C LEU A 83 -12.38 -21.89 -5.83
N SER A 84 -11.12 -22.20 -5.53
CA SER A 84 -10.25 -23.07 -6.33
C SER A 84 -10.17 -24.51 -5.78
N ASP A 85 -11.26 -24.97 -5.14
CA ASP A 85 -11.37 -26.32 -4.56
C ASP A 85 -10.24 -26.68 -3.58
N GLY A 86 -9.75 -25.69 -2.83
CA GLY A 86 -8.70 -25.88 -1.83
C GLY A 86 -7.27 -25.76 -2.36
N ASN A 87 -7.08 -25.35 -3.63
CA ASN A 87 -5.74 -25.23 -4.21
C ASN A 87 -4.96 -24.04 -3.61
N SER A 88 -4.09 -24.34 -2.65
CA SER A 88 -3.28 -23.36 -1.90
C SER A 88 -2.30 -22.56 -2.78
N THR A 89 -2.01 -23.02 -4.00
CA THR A 89 -1.20 -22.27 -5.00
C THR A 89 -1.80 -20.89 -5.29
N TRP A 90 -3.13 -20.77 -5.19
CA TRP A 90 -3.87 -19.53 -5.45
C TRP A 90 -3.81 -18.51 -4.31
N ALA A 91 -3.30 -18.88 -3.14
CA ALA A 91 -3.24 -18.01 -1.96
C ALA A 91 -2.54 -16.67 -2.23
N GLY A 92 -1.54 -16.68 -3.13
CA GLY A 92 -0.76 -15.50 -3.50
C GLY A 92 -1.40 -14.59 -4.57
N ILE A 93 -2.46 -15.03 -5.24
CA ILE A 93 -3.05 -14.31 -6.39
C ILE A 93 -3.69 -12.97 -5.97
N PRO A 94 -4.45 -12.87 -4.87
CA PRO A 94 -5.13 -11.63 -4.50
C PRO A 94 -4.19 -10.44 -4.33
N VAL A 95 -3.12 -10.62 -3.56
CA VAL A 95 -2.10 -9.58 -3.37
C VAL A 95 -1.36 -9.30 -4.67
N ALA A 96 -1.09 -10.32 -5.49
CA ALA A 96 -0.41 -10.14 -6.77
C ALA A 96 -1.21 -9.30 -7.75
N LEU A 97 -2.52 -9.54 -7.87
CA LEU A 97 -3.41 -8.76 -8.73
C LEU A 97 -3.55 -7.32 -8.24
N VAL A 98 -3.78 -7.14 -6.93
CA VAL A 98 -3.95 -5.80 -6.34
C VAL A 98 -2.69 -4.96 -6.55
N LEU A 99 -1.50 -5.49 -6.25
CA LEU A 99 -0.24 -4.76 -6.38
C LEU A 99 0.23 -4.65 -7.84
N GLY A 100 0.00 -5.68 -8.66
CA GLY A 100 0.32 -5.66 -10.09
C GLY A 100 -0.47 -4.59 -10.84
N VAL A 101 -1.79 -4.50 -10.61
CA VAL A 101 -2.62 -3.42 -11.16
C VAL A 101 -2.14 -2.07 -10.65
N SER A 102 -1.81 -1.96 -9.35
CA SER A 102 -1.28 -0.72 -8.81
C SER A 102 0.01 -0.29 -9.50
N ALA A 103 0.90 -1.22 -9.86
CA ALA A 103 2.12 -0.92 -10.61
C ALA A 103 1.81 -0.32 -11.99
N VAL A 104 0.91 -0.97 -12.74
CA VAL A 104 0.53 -0.55 -14.10
C VAL A 104 -0.24 0.77 -14.09
N ALA A 105 -1.12 0.98 -13.10
CA ALA A 105 -1.94 2.17 -12.96
C ALA A 105 -1.17 3.41 -12.46
N SER A 106 0.00 3.23 -11.83
CA SER A 106 0.75 4.32 -11.18
C SER A 106 1.08 5.48 -12.12
N ILE A 107 1.64 5.18 -13.31
CA ILE A 107 2.05 6.19 -14.30
C ILE A 107 0.84 6.90 -14.93
N PRO A 108 -0.17 6.21 -15.49
CA PRO A 108 -1.32 6.89 -16.09
C PRO A 108 -2.11 7.70 -15.06
N PHE A 109 -2.18 7.26 -13.80
CA PHE A 109 -2.87 8.02 -12.76
C PHE A 109 -2.10 9.27 -12.35
N ALA A 110 -0.77 9.23 -12.33
CA ALA A 110 0.03 10.43 -12.13
C ALA A 110 -0.23 11.48 -13.24
N VAL A 111 -0.28 11.05 -14.51
CA VAL A 111 -0.61 11.95 -15.63
C VAL A 111 -2.05 12.46 -15.56
N TRP A 112 -2.99 11.60 -15.18
CA TRP A 112 -4.40 11.99 -15.06
C TRP A 112 -4.62 12.98 -13.92
N LYS A 113 -3.98 12.73 -12.76
CA LYS A 113 -3.93 13.67 -11.64
C LYS A 113 -3.50 15.05 -12.07
N ASP A 114 -2.42 15.17 -12.85
CA ASP A 114 -1.89 16.46 -13.26
C ASP A 114 -2.86 17.24 -14.15
N LYS A 115 -3.74 16.55 -14.88
CA LYS A 115 -4.77 17.17 -15.73
C LYS A 115 -6.05 17.48 -14.99
N CYS A 116 -6.43 16.66 -14.02
CA CYS A 116 -7.79 16.64 -13.49
C CYS A 116 -7.91 16.78 -11.96
N GLY A 117 -6.78 16.88 -11.25
CA GLY A 117 -6.72 17.00 -9.80
C GLY A 117 -6.90 15.66 -9.06
N TYR A 118 -6.70 15.69 -7.73
CA TYR A 118 -6.80 14.50 -6.88
C TYR A 118 -8.24 14.01 -6.69
N GLY A 119 -9.23 14.90 -6.77
CA GLY A 119 -10.63 14.53 -6.53
C GLY A 119 -11.13 13.41 -7.44
N GLN A 120 -10.77 13.46 -8.72
CA GLN A 120 -11.15 12.43 -9.67
C GLN A 120 -10.52 11.07 -9.35
N LEU A 121 -9.26 11.06 -8.89
CA LEU A 121 -8.62 9.82 -8.44
C LEU A 121 -9.31 9.25 -7.20
N LEU A 122 -9.74 10.08 -6.24
CA LEU A 122 -10.44 9.60 -5.04
C LEU A 122 -11.85 9.07 -5.37
N HIS A 123 -12.55 9.69 -6.31
CA HIS A 123 -13.81 9.16 -6.84
C HIS A 123 -13.61 7.84 -7.56
N LEU A 124 -12.56 7.74 -8.40
CA LEU A 124 -12.20 6.49 -9.05
C LEU A 124 -11.87 5.41 -8.02
N ALA A 125 -11.14 5.74 -6.95
CA ALA A 125 -10.84 4.81 -5.87
C ALA A 125 -12.12 4.26 -5.22
N SER A 126 -13.05 5.15 -4.91
CA SER A 126 -14.34 4.77 -4.31
C SER A 126 -15.16 3.90 -5.26
N TRP A 127 -15.26 4.26 -6.55
CA TRP A 127 -16.00 3.49 -7.54
C TRP A 127 -15.38 2.13 -7.85
N SER A 128 -14.09 2.11 -8.19
CA SER A 128 -13.39 0.86 -8.52
C SER A 128 -13.33 -0.09 -7.33
N GLY A 129 -13.16 0.45 -6.11
CA GLY A 129 -13.20 -0.35 -4.89
C GLY A 129 -14.61 -0.90 -4.58
N LEU A 130 -15.65 -0.08 -4.75
CA LEU A 130 -17.05 -0.50 -4.59
C LEU A 130 -17.41 -1.63 -5.55
N VAL A 131 -17.17 -1.43 -6.85
CA VAL A 131 -17.43 -2.42 -7.89
C VAL A 131 -16.58 -3.67 -7.65
N GLY A 132 -15.32 -3.49 -7.27
CA GLY A 132 -14.41 -4.57 -6.92
C GLY A 132 -14.94 -5.44 -5.78
N ALA A 133 -15.41 -4.82 -4.70
CA ALA A 133 -16.02 -5.51 -3.56
C ALA A 133 -17.32 -6.24 -3.95
N ILE A 134 -18.19 -5.63 -4.75
CA ILE A 134 -19.42 -6.29 -5.26
C ILE A 134 -19.05 -7.55 -6.06
N LEU A 135 -18.05 -7.46 -6.93
CA LEU A 135 -17.59 -8.61 -7.73
C LEU A 135 -17.00 -9.72 -6.87
N CYS A 136 -16.22 -9.38 -5.83
CA CYS A 136 -15.71 -10.36 -4.86
C CYS A 136 -16.86 -11.05 -4.11
N ILE A 137 -17.86 -10.29 -3.64
CA ILE A 137 -19.06 -10.86 -3.00
C ILE A 137 -19.79 -11.78 -3.98
N THR A 138 -20.00 -11.32 -5.23
CA THR A 138 -20.70 -12.09 -6.27
C THR A 138 -19.98 -13.40 -6.57
N SER A 139 -18.64 -13.39 -6.60
CA SER A 139 -17.84 -14.59 -6.84
C SER A 139 -18.07 -15.68 -5.80
N LEU A 140 -18.27 -15.29 -4.53
CA LEU A 140 -18.50 -16.22 -3.43
C LEU A 140 -19.90 -16.85 -3.47
N TYR A 141 -20.90 -16.15 -4.00
CA TYR A 141 -22.26 -16.69 -4.16
C TYR A 141 -22.41 -17.53 -5.44
N THR A 142 -21.68 -17.20 -6.50
CA THR A 142 -21.80 -17.86 -7.81
C THR A 142 -20.76 -18.95 -8.03
N GLY A 143 -19.70 -19.01 -7.22
CA GLY A 143 -18.55 -19.88 -7.44
C GLY A 143 -17.62 -19.43 -8.57
N LEU A 144 -17.90 -18.31 -9.24
CA LEU A 144 -17.15 -17.86 -10.43
C LEU A 144 -15.85 -17.16 -10.04
N ILE A 145 -14.73 -17.87 -10.14
CA ILE A 145 -13.37 -17.33 -9.91
C ILE A 145 -13.10 -16.08 -10.76
N ALA A 146 -13.64 -16.01 -11.99
CA ALA A 146 -13.48 -14.84 -12.85
C ALA A 146 -14.00 -13.55 -12.20
N CYS A 147 -15.12 -13.61 -11.48
CA CYS A 147 -15.65 -12.47 -10.73
C CYS A 147 -14.69 -12.06 -9.59
N MET A 148 -14.05 -13.03 -8.93
CA MET A 148 -13.05 -12.74 -7.88
C MET A 148 -11.86 -12.00 -8.48
N ILE A 149 -11.31 -12.51 -9.59
CA ILE A 149 -10.17 -11.88 -10.29
C ILE A 149 -10.53 -10.46 -10.71
N LEU A 150 -11.65 -10.25 -11.41
CA LEU A 150 -12.09 -8.92 -11.83
C LEU A 150 -12.32 -7.98 -10.65
N GLY A 151 -12.85 -8.52 -9.54
CA GLY A 151 -13.03 -7.78 -8.29
C GLY A 151 -11.70 -7.27 -7.74
N LEU A 152 -10.69 -8.15 -7.66
CA LEU A 152 -9.35 -7.83 -7.20
C LEU A 152 -8.63 -6.82 -8.10
N LEU A 153 -8.84 -6.86 -9.42
CA LEU A 153 -8.33 -5.84 -10.34
C LEU A 153 -8.93 -4.45 -10.03
N GLY A 154 -10.24 -4.40 -9.75
CA GLY A 154 -10.91 -3.17 -9.30
C GLY A 154 -10.33 -2.63 -7.98
N ILE A 155 -10.07 -3.51 -7.02
CA ILE A 155 -9.44 -3.15 -5.74
C ILE A 155 -7.99 -2.69 -5.92
N GLY A 156 -7.24 -3.28 -6.84
CA GLY A 156 -5.89 -2.81 -7.22
C GLY A 156 -5.89 -1.41 -7.80
N THR A 157 -6.87 -1.12 -8.66
CA THR A 157 -7.11 0.22 -9.22
C THR A 157 -7.39 1.22 -8.09
N ALA A 158 -8.27 0.85 -7.14
CA ALA A 158 -8.57 1.69 -5.99
C ALA A 158 -7.34 1.93 -5.11
N THR A 159 -6.57 0.89 -4.84
CA THR A 159 -5.35 0.94 -4.02
C THR A 159 -4.33 1.92 -4.58
N CYS A 160 -4.14 1.92 -5.91
CA CYS A 160 -3.26 2.88 -6.58
C CYS A 160 -3.70 4.33 -6.35
N ALA A 161 -4.99 4.63 -6.56
CA ALA A 161 -5.52 5.97 -6.40
C ALA A 161 -5.52 6.44 -4.93
N ILE A 162 -5.79 5.53 -3.99
CA ILE A 162 -5.67 5.76 -2.54
C ILE A 162 -4.23 6.12 -2.18
N PHE A 163 -3.24 5.35 -2.62
CA PHE A 163 -1.83 5.65 -2.34
C PHE A 163 -1.33 6.92 -3.00
N MET A 164 -1.92 7.37 -4.11
CA MET A 164 -1.59 8.67 -4.69
C MET A 164 -2.09 9.83 -3.81
N SER A 165 -3.17 9.65 -3.06
CA SER A 165 -3.77 10.71 -2.22
C SER A 165 -2.82 11.28 -1.18
N ARG A 166 -1.87 10.48 -0.66
CA ARG A 166 -0.87 10.94 0.33
C ARG A 166 0.05 12.04 -0.20
N PHE A 167 0.25 12.10 -1.52
CA PHE A 167 1.05 13.15 -2.17
C PHE A 167 0.29 14.47 -2.28
N SER A 168 -1.05 14.45 -2.23
CA SER A 168 -1.86 15.68 -2.22
C SER A 168 -1.57 16.55 -1.00
N ALA A 169 -1.40 15.93 0.17
CA ALA A 169 -1.05 16.64 1.39
C ALA A 169 0.34 17.27 1.29
N ILE A 170 1.31 16.59 0.65
CA ILE A 170 2.66 17.13 0.43
C ILE A 170 2.61 18.37 -0.47
N GLU A 171 1.86 18.30 -1.57
CA GLU A 171 1.80 19.38 -2.57
C GLU A 171 1.11 20.64 -2.02
N MET A 172 0.21 20.50 -1.02
CA MET A 172 -0.49 21.61 -0.36
C MET A 172 0.27 22.21 0.82
N THR A 173 1.38 21.59 1.23
CA THR A 173 2.10 21.99 2.44
C THR A 173 3.39 22.72 2.08
N ALA A 174 3.72 23.77 2.86
CA ALA A 174 5.00 24.46 2.79
C ALA A 174 6.17 23.46 2.95
N PRO A 175 7.30 23.65 2.23
CA PRO A 175 8.40 22.68 2.20
C PRO A 175 8.88 22.17 3.56
N GLN A 176 8.85 23.03 4.58
CA GLN A 176 9.30 22.76 5.94
C GLN A 176 8.38 21.82 6.72
N GLU A 177 7.11 21.68 6.31
CA GLU A 177 6.09 20.89 7.02
C GLU A 177 5.63 19.65 6.24
N ARG A 178 6.11 19.45 5.00
CA ARG A 178 5.74 18.33 4.12
C ARG A 178 5.88 16.95 4.77
N GLY A 179 6.94 16.75 5.56
CA GLY A 179 7.17 15.48 6.28
C GLY A 179 6.11 15.20 7.35
N LYS A 180 5.65 16.25 8.06
CA LYS A 180 4.57 16.14 9.04
C LYS A 180 3.24 15.82 8.36
N ALA A 181 2.93 16.52 7.26
CA ALA A 181 1.70 16.31 6.50
C ALA A 181 1.62 14.89 5.91
N PHE A 182 2.71 14.39 5.33
CA PHE A 182 2.78 13.01 4.81
C PHE A 182 2.57 11.97 5.92
N SER A 183 3.26 12.14 7.06
CA SER A 183 3.17 11.21 8.18
C SER A 183 1.79 11.20 8.83
N PHE A 184 1.10 12.35 8.89
CA PHE A 184 -0.25 12.46 9.43
C PHE A 184 -1.26 11.65 8.60
N VAL A 185 -1.24 11.81 7.27
CA VAL A 185 -2.12 11.02 6.38
C VAL A 185 -1.81 9.52 6.46
N MET A 186 -0.52 9.15 6.58
CA MET A 186 -0.11 7.75 6.75
C MET A 186 -0.58 7.15 8.08
N THR A 187 -0.66 7.96 9.15
CA THR A 187 -1.19 7.54 10.45
C THR A 187 -2.66 7.14 10.34
N GLY A 188 -3.45 7.84 9.50
CA GLY A 188 -4.82 7.41 9.17
C GLY A 188 -4.84 6.00 8.54
N ALA A 189 -4.01 5.76 7.53
CA ALA A 189 -3.88 4.44 6.89
C ALA A 189 -3.53 3.33 7.89
N THR A 190 -2.67 3.66 8.87
CA THR A 190 -2.23 2.77 9.94
C THR A 190 -3.41 2.29 10.79
N ILE A 191 -4.23 3.22 11.26
CA ILE A 191 -5.42 2.92 12.08
C ILE A 191 -6.35 2.00 11.30
N GLY A 192 -6.60 2.33 10.04
CA GLY A 192 -7.43 1.51 9.15
C GLY A 192 -6.90 0.09 8.97
N ALA A 193 -5.59 -0.06 8.75
CA ALA A 193 -4.94 -1.35 8.57
C ALA A 193 -4.99 -2.22 9.84
N ILE A 194 -4.80 -1.63 11.02
CA ILE A 194 -4.89 -2.35 12.30
C ILE A 194 -6.34 -2.77 12.60
N ALA A 195 -7.31 -1.89 12.35
CA ALA A 195 -8.72 -2.16 12.62
C ALA A 195 -9.35 -3.15 11.62
N ALA A 196 -8.85 -3.19 10.38
CA ALA A 196 -9.41 -3.97 9.29
C ALA A 196 -9.64 -5.46 9.62
N PRO A 197 -8.62 -6.24 10.05
CA PRO A 197 -8.82 -7.66 10.38
C PRO A 197 -9.82 -7.89 11.52
N LEU A 198 -9.83 -7.01 12.53
CA LEU A 198 -10.74 -7.12 13.68
C LEU A 198 -12.20 -6.90 13.28
N ILE A 199 -12.48 -5.86 12.49
CA ILE A 199 -13.82 -5.57 11.99
C ILE A 199 -14.29 -6.70 11.06
N ALA A 200 -13.41 -7.20 10.18
CA ALA A 200 -13.72 -8.32 9.31
C ALA A 200 -14.09 -9.58 10.10
N SER A 201 -13.33 -9.94 11.14
CA SER A 201 -13.63 -11.09 11.99
C SER A 201 -14.94 -10.93 12.75
N ALA A 202 -15.17 -9.76 13.37
CA ALA A 202 -16.40 -9.49 14.10
C ALA A 202 -17.62 -9.62 13.19
N MET A 203 -17.52 -9.14 11.95
CA MET A 203 -18.57 -9.26 10.96
C MET A 203 -18.75 -10.70 10.48
N SER A 204 -17.69 -11.47 10.25
CA SER A 204 -17.82 -12.90 9.93
C SER A 204 -18.58 -13.68 11.00
N ASN A 205 -18.37 -13.38 12.29
CA ASN A 205 -19.10 -14.04 13.39
C ASN A 205 -20.59 -13.67 13.42
N LEU A 206 -20.94 -12.41 13.13
CA LEU A 206 -22.35 -12.00 13.05
C LEU A 206 -23.10 -12.70 11.91
N PHE A 207 -22.41 -13.04 10.83
CA PHE A 207 -22.98 -13.70 9.65
C PHE A 207 -22.81 -15.24 9.64
N GLU A 208 -22.29 -15.83 10.72
CA GLU A 208 -22.06 -17.27 10.85
C GLU A 208 -23.34 -18.10 10.65
N LYS A 209 -24.50 -17.54 11.03
CA LYS A 209 -25.81 -18.21 10.91
C LYS A 209 -26.45 -18.14 9.51
N VAL A 210 -25.84 -17.46 8.53
CA VAL A 210 -26.50 -17.09 7.26
C VAL A 210 -25.71 -17.55 6.02
N GLU A 211 -24.84 -18.57 6.12
CA GLU A 211 -23.96 -19.05 5.02
C GLU A 211 -23.01 -17.96 4.42
N GLY A 212 -23.03 -16.73 4.95
CA GLY A 212 -22.30 -15.57 4.44
C GLY A 212 -20.93 -15.33 5.10
N GLN A 213 -20.39 -16.29 5.85
CA GLN A 213 -19.20 -16.07 6.68
C GLN A 213 -17.98 -15.62 5.85
N LEU A 214 -17.78 -16.19 4.65
CA LEU A 214 -16.69 -15.82 3.74
C LEU A 214 -16.96 -14.50 2.99
N SER A 215 -18.21 -14.11 2.79
CA SER A 215 -18.57 -12.88 2.08
C SER A 215 -18.60 -11.66 3.00
N ALA A 216 -18.78 -11.87 4.32
CA ALA A 216 -18.82 -10.80 5.32
C ALA A 216 -17.61 -9.83 5.28
N PRO A 217 -16.35 -10.28 5.18
CA PRO A 217 -15.21 -9.36 5.04
C PRO A 217 -15.33 -8.44 3.80
N PHE A 218 -15.81 -8.97 2.68
CA PHE A 218 -15.99 -8.18 1.45
C PHE A 218 -17.18 -7.22 1.55
N ILE A 219 -18.20 -7.53 2.34
CA ILE A 219 -19.28 -6.59 2.68
C ILE A 219 -18.72 -5.42 3.50
N VAL A 220 -17.82 -5.68 4.45
CA VAL A 220 -17.13 -4.60 5.18
C VAL A 220 -16.30 -3.75 4.22
N ALA A 221 -15.55 -4.37 3.30
CA ALA A 221 -14.81 -3.64 2.28
C ALA A 221 -15.74 -2.78 1.40
N PHE A 222 -16.90 -3.29 1.00
CA PHE A 222 -17.93 -2.52 0.31
C PHE A 222 -18.38 -1.29 1.12
N CYS A 223 -18.66 -1.47 2.41
CA CYS A 223 -19.00 -0.38 3.33
C CYS A 223 -17.88 0.65 3.47
N CYS A 224 -16.62 0.22 3.46
CA CYS A 224 -15.48 1.13 3.45
C CYS A 224 -15.45 1.99 2.18
N TYR A 225 -15.58 1.39 0.99
CA TYR A 225 -15.53 2.15 -0.26
C TYR A 225 -16.75 3.04 -0.49
N ILE A 226 -17.96 2.61 -0.10
CA ILE A 226 -19.16 3.44 -0.23
C ILE A 226 -19.11 4.68 0.68
N SER A 227 -18.46 4.57 1.85
CA SER A 227 -18.26 5.71 2.76
C SER A 227 -17.35 6.79 2.18
N GLY A 228 -16.55 6.47 1.16
CA GLY A 228 -15.69 7.42 0.46
C GLY A 228 -16.48 8.54 -0.23
N PHE A 229 -17.69 8.26 -0.72
CA PHE A 229 -18.51 9.22 -1.45
C PHE A 229 -19.04 10.39 -0.59
N PRO A 230 -19.68 10.17 0.57
CA PRO A 230 -20.06 11.29 1.44
C PRO A 230 -18.84 12.05 1.96
N LEU A 231 -17.73 11.38 2.26
CA LEU A 231 -16.48 12.04 2.68
C LEU A 231 -15.94 12.98 1.59
N LEU A 232 -15.96 12.54 0.32
CA LEU A 232 -15.55 13.37 -0.80
C LEU A 232 -16.47 14.56 -1.02
N LYS A 233 -17.79 14.37 -0.86
CA LYS A 233 -18.77 15.44 -1.07
C LYS A 233 -18.79 16.49 0.04
N PHE A 234 -18.67 16.06 1.29
CA PHE A 234 -18.92 16.92 2.46
C PHE A 234 -17.66 17.31 3.24
N SER A 235 -16.60 16.50 3.18
CA SER A 235 -15.42 16.67 4.05
C SER A 235 -14.17 17.12 3.30
N ILE A 236 -14.05 16.85 2.00
CA ILE A 236 -12.89 17.24 1.19
C ILE A 236 -13.24 18.52 0.39
N PRO A 237 -12.56 19.66 0.64
CA PRO A 237 -12.86 20.92 -0.05
C PRO A 237 -12.76 20.81 -1.56
N ARG A 238 -13.65 21.49 -2.29
CA ARG A 238 -13.66 21.52 -3.77
C ARG A 238 -12.34 21.98 -4.37
N ALA A 239 -11.58 22.83 -3.67
CA ALA A 239 -10.25 23.23 -4.09
C ALA A 239 -9.29 22.02 -4.26
N LEU A 240 -9.35 20.99 -3.40
CA LEU A 240 -8.58 19.75 -3.60
C LEU A 240 -9.06 18.91 -4.77
N LEU A 241 -10.35 18.99 -5.06
CA LEU A 241 -10.97 18.18 -6.10
C LEU A 241 -10.64 18.71 -7.51
N PHE A 242 -10.34 20.01 -7.65
CA PHE A 242 -10.33 20.68 -8.96
C PHE A 242 -9.15 21.64 -9.21
N THR A 243 -8.29 21.94 -8.23
CA THR A 243 -7.11 22.76 -8.50
C THR A 243 -5.97 21.84 -8.92
N PRO A 244 -5.49 21.87 -10.18
CA PRO A 244 -4.13 21.46 -10.46
C PRO A 244 -3.25 22.40 -9.64
N LEU A 245 -2.80 21.92 -8.47
CA LEU A 245 -1.91 22.70 -7.63
C LEU A 245 -0.73 23.10 -8.49
N LEU A 246 -0.43 24.38 -8.41
CA LEU A 246 0.48 25.13 -9.24
C LEU A 246 1.72 24.34 -9.67
N GLN A 247 2.13 24.66 -10.90
CA GLN A 247 3.37 24.26 -11.55
C GLN A 247 4.53 24.07 -10.57
N PRO A 248 5.45 23.12 -10.84
CA PRO A 248 6.69 23.07 -10.11
C PRO A 248 7.29 24.48 -10.15
N VAL A 249 7.53 25.07 -8.98
CA VAL A 249 8.37 26.25 -8.88
C VAL A 249 9.67 25.85 -9.57
N THR A 250 9.86 26.34 -10.79
CA THR A 250 11.15 26.39 -11.45
C THR A 250 12.01 27.23 -10.53
N GLN A 251 12.66 26.57 -9.58
CA GLN A 251 13.82 27.16 -8.94
C GLN A 251 14.85 27.31 -10.06
N GLY A 252 14.95 28.52 -10.60
CA GLY A 252 16.17 28.96 -11.23
C GLY A 252 17.29 28.80 -10.21
N GLY A 253 18.35 28.09 -10.59
CA GLY A 253 19.51 27.95 -9.71
C GLY A 253 20.45 26.83 -10.09
N GLY A 254 21.44 27.16 -10.93
CA GLY A 254 22.73 26.49 -10.96
C GLY A 254 22.80 25.12 -11.62
N ARG A 255 23.24 25.08 -12.88
CA ARG A 255 23.94 23.89 -13.42
C ARG A 255 25.13 23.60 -12.49
N GLN A 256 25.05 22.56 -11.67
CA GLN A 256 26.26 21.99 -11.08
C GLN A 256 27.00 21.15 -12.13
N PRO A 257 28.34 21.09 -12.09
CA PRO A 257 29.14 20.49 -13.14
C PRO A 257 28.93 18.97 -13.19
N VAL A 258 28.86 18.44 -14.41
CA VAL A 258 28.63 17.03 -14.79
C VAL A 258 29.74 16.06 -14.30
N GLY A 259 30.69 16.52 -13.48
CA GLY A 259 31.85 15.74 -13.01
C GLY A 259 31.62 14.85 -11.78
N ALA A 260 30.54 15.02 -11.02
CA ALA A 260 30.26 14.21 -9.81
C ALA A 260 29.28 13.04 -10.04
N GLN A 261 28.83 12.84 -11.30
CA GLN A 261 27.65 12.05 -11.62
C GLN A 261 27.88 10.52 -11.65
N GLN A 262 29.14 10.07 -11.73
CA GLN A 262 29.45 8.66 -12.06
C GLN A 262 29.06 7.66 -10.96
N ASN A 263 28.96 8.10 -9.68
CA ASN A 263 28.51 7.27 -8.56
C ASN A 263 27.02 7.46 -8.18
N SER A 264 26.33 8.44 -8.75
CA SER A 264 24.92 8.72 -8.43
C SER A 264 24.00 7.56 -8.84
N THR A 265 24.17 7.02 -10.05
CA THR A 265 23.33 5.94 -10.58
C THR A 265 23.46 4.65 -9.77
N LEU A 266 24.68 4.25 -9.42
CA LEU A 266 24.92 3.03 -8.66
C LEU A 266 24.36 3.13 -7.23
N ASN A 267 24.58 4.28 -6.57
CA ASN A 267 24.05 4.53 -5.23
C ASN A 267 22.51 4.51 -5.21
N ILE A 268 21.88 5.09 -6.24
CA ILE A 268 20.42 5.01 -6.47
C ILE A 268 20.00 3.54 -6.63
N SER A 269 20.67 2.76 -7.46
CA SER A 269 20.35 1.34 -7.66
C SER A 269 20.45 0.52 -6.37
N ILE A 270 21.48 0.75 -5.56
CA ILE A 270 21.66 0.10 -4.24
C ILE A 270 20.49 0.43 -3.32
N ALA A 271 20.08 1.71 -3.25
CA ALA A 271 18.95 2.13 -2.44
C ALA A 271 17.63 1.49 -2.94
N MET A 272 17.41 1.45 -4.26
CA MET A 272 16.25 0.77 -4.86
C MET A 272 16.24 -0.73 -4.54
N ILE A 273 17.38 -1.43 -4.63
CA ILE A 273 17.50 -2.85 -4.26
C ILE A 273 17.09 -3.05 -2.80
N CYS A 274 17.51 -2.17 -1.89
CA CYS A 274 17.11 -2.27 -0.49
C CYS A 274 15.58 -2.15 -0.33
N VAL A 275 14.93 -1.19 -1.01
CA VAL A 275 13.47 -1.02 -0.96
C VAL A 275 12.76 -2.24 -1.56
N ILE A 276 13.18 -2.68 -2.74
CA ILE A 276 12.56 -3.78 -3.50
C ILE A 276 12.69 -5.11 -2.73
N ALA A 277 13.90 -5.45 -2.26
CA ALA A 277 14.13 -6.71 -1.56
C ALA A 277 13.38 -6.77 -0.23
N THR A 278 13.37 -5.66 0.52
CA THR A 278 12.61 -5.51 1.77
C THR A 278 11.11 -5.70 1.53
N GLN A 279 10.58 -5.03 0.51
CA GLN A 279 9.18 -5.16 0.13
C GLN A 279 8.84 -6.59 -0.27
N ALA A 280 9.59 -7.18 -1.20
CA ALA A 280 9.37 -8.53 -1.70
C ALA A 280 9.44 -9.55 -0.57
N SER A 281 10.46 -9.45 0.30
CA SER A 281 10.61 -10.29 1.49
C SER A 281 9.36 -10.24 2.36
N ARG A 282 8.83 -9.06 2.69
CA ARG A 282 7.64 -8.96 3.55
C ARG A 282 6.36 -9.47 2.85
N VAL A 283 6.19 -9.23 1.55
CA VAL A 283 5.03 -9.72 0.79
C VAL A 283 4.99 -11.24 0.71
N LEU A 284 6.15 -11.86 0.47
CA LEU A 284 6.31 -13.30 0.29
C LEU A 284 5.64 -14.10 1.42
N LEU A 285 5.90 -13.70 2.67
CA LEU A 285 5.31 -14.36 3.85
C LEU A 285 3.91 -13.81 4.16
N MET A 286 3.72 -12.49 4.13
CA MET A 286 2.46 -11.84 4.51
C MET A 286 1.27 -12.34 3.67
N ALA A 287 1.45 -12.50 2.36
CA ALA A 287 0.37 -12.86 1.44
C ALA A 287 -0.26 -14.22 1.75
N VAL A 288 0.54 -15.16 2.26
CA VAL A 288 0.10 -16.53 2.54
C VAL A 288 -0.11 -16.84 4.02
N SER A 289 0.23 -15.89 4.90
CA SER A 289 0.09 -16.04 6.35
C SER A 289 -1.31 -16.41 6.82
N PRO A 290 -2.42 -15.86 6.29
CA PRO A 290 -3.77 -16.27 6.68
C PRO A 290 -4.04 -17.75 6.38
N ILE A 291 -3.57 -18.26 5.24
CA ILE A 291 -3.72 -19.66 4.86
C ILE A 291 -2.85 -20.55 5.74
N TYR A 292 -1.60 -20.16 5.97
CA TYR A 292 -0.69 -20.88 6.84
C TYR A 292 -1.28 -21.05 8.26
N MET A 293 -1.76 -19.96 8.88
CA MET A 293 -2.38 -20.01 10.21
C MET A 293 -3.68 -20.83 10.22
N LYS A 294 -4.48 -20.75 9.16
CA LYS A 294 -5.68 -21.58 9.03
C LYS A 294 -5.35 -23.07 8.94
N ASN A 295 -4.27 -23.43 8.24
CA ASN A 295 -3.77 -24.82 8.17
C ASN A 295 -3.21 -25.31 9.51
N LEU A 296 -2.75 -24.40 10.38
CA LEU A 296 -2.39 -24.72 11.77
C LEU A 296 -3.61 -24.86 12.70
N GLY A 297 -4.82 -24.61 12.21
CA GLY A 297 -6.06 -24.71 12.98
C GLY A 297 -6.39 -23.48 13.83
N PHE A 298 -5.76 -22.32 13.57
CA PHE A 298 -6.11 -21.10 14.30
C PHE A 298 -7.49 -20.61 13.89
N SER A 299 -8.28 -20.10 14.85
CA SER A 299 -9.58 -19.51 14.56
C SER A 299 -9.43 -18.21 13.75
N ASN A 300 -10.49 -17.82 13.04
CA ASN A 300 -10.50 -16.56 12.26
C ASN A 300 -10.22 -15.34 13.16
N GLU A 301 -10.68 -15.38 14.41
CA GLU A 301 -10.45 -14.32 15.41
C GLU A 301 -8.97 -14.19 15.76
N VAL A 302 -8.31 -15.32 16.03
CA VAL A 302 -6.87 -15.37 16.32
C VAL A 302 -6.08 -14.89 15.11
N ILE A 303 -6.43 -15.34 13.90
CA ILE A 303 -5.81 -14.88 12.65
C ILE A 303 -5.91 -13.36 12.54
N SER A 304 -7.09 -12.79 12.78
CA SER A 304 -7.30 -11.34 12.74
C SER A 304 -6.50 -10.58 13.78
N ILE A 305 -6.42 -11.07 15.02
CA ILE A 305 -5.58 -10.47 16.08
C ILE A 305 -4.11 -10.48 15.66
N ILE A 306 -3.61 -11.60 15.14
CA ILE A 306 -2.22 -11.73 14.69
C ILE A 306 -1.93 -10.78 13.52
N LEU A 307 -2.84 -10.65 12.56
CA LEU A 307 -2.70 -9.68 11.45
C LEU A 307 -2.71 -8.23 11.95
N SER A 308 -3.55 -7.89 12.93
CA SER A 308 -3.54 -6.57 13.55
C SER A 308 -2.22 -6.29 14.27
N ILE A 309 -1.65 -7.26 14.99
CA ILE A 309 -0.32 -7.15 15.61
C ILE A 309 0.77 -6.96 14.55
N PHE A 310 0.71 -7.68 13.42
CA PHE A 310 1.58 -7.44 12.27
C PHE A 310 1.49 -5.99 11.78
N PHE A 311 0.28 -5.44 11.63
CA PHE A 311 0.09 -4.05 11.22
C PHE A 311 0.58 -3.03 12.25
N VAL A 312 0.51 -3.34 13.55
CA VAL A 312 1.15 -2.53 14.61
C VAL A 312 2.67 -2.50 14.38
N GLY A 313 3.29 -3.65 14.11
CA GLY A 313 4.71 -3.71 13.76
C GLY A 313 5.02 -2.93 12.49
N MET A 314 4.20 -3.10 11.44
CA MET A 314 4.38 -2.50 10.11
C MET A 314 4.21 -0.99 10.08
N TYR A 315 3.22 -0.46 10.79
CA TYR A 315 2.82 0.94 10.68
C TYR A 315 2.88 1.71 11.99
N GLY A 316 2.57 1.06 13.12
CA GLY A 316 2.62 1.69 14.44
C GLY A 316 4.03 2.12 14.86
N THR A 317 5.06 1.51 14.29
CA THR A 317 6.47 1.79 14.62
C THR A 317 7.13 2.80 13.68
N SER A 318 6.38 3.37 12.71
CA SER A 318 6.92 4.21 11.63
C SER A 318 7.58 5.49 12.13
N TYR A 319 6.99 6.11 13.16
CA TYR A 319 7.57 7.29 13.79
C TYR A 319 8.95 6.99 14.39
N ILE A 320 9.07 5.86 15.10
CA ILE A 320 10.31 5.43 15.74
C ILE A 320 11.36 5.11 14.68
N ALA A 321 10.98 4.39 13.62
CA ALA A 321 11.86 4.06 12.50
C ALA A 321 12.42 5.31 11.83
N GLY A 322 11.59 6.32 11.56
CA GLY A 322 12.01 7.61 11.00
C GLY A 322 12.98 8.35 11.92
N TRP A 323 12.62 8.51 13.20
CA TRP A 323 13.47 9.16 14.20
C TRP A 323 14.82 8.48 14.36
N LEU A 324 14.85 7.14 14.42
CA LEU A 324 16.09 6.38 14.54
C LEU A 324 16.96 6.53 13.30
N SER A 325 16.33 6.59 12.13
CA SER A 325 17.00 6.79 10.84
C SER A 325 17.70 8.14 10.77
N ASP A 326 17.07 9.20 11.31
CA ASP A 326 17.65 10.54 11.38
C ASP A 326 18.77 10.63 12.43
N LYS A 327 18.57 10.05 13.62
CA LYS A 327 19.45 10.23 14.78
C LYS A 327 20.66 9.29 14.81
N VAL A 328 20.44 8.01 14.51
CA VAL A 328 21.47 6.95 14.60
C VAL A 328 22.10 6.67 13.23
N GLY A 329 21.39 7.01 12.17
CA GLY A 329 21.88 6.95 10.81
C GLY A 329 21.24 5.84 9.98
N ARG A 330 21.01 6.17 8.71
CA ARG A 330 20.24 5.35 7.76
C ARG A 330 20.73 3.90 7.64
N ARG A 331 22.04 3.70 7.50
CA ARG A 331 22.64 2.37 7.26
C ARG A 331 22.47 1.44 8.47
N PHE A 332 22.57 1.98 9.68
CA PHE A 332 22.37 1.20 10.90
C PHE A 332 20.93 0.70 10.97
N VAL A 333 19.96 1.59 10.73
CA VAL A 333 18.53 1.22 10.79
C VAL A 333 18.14 0.23 9.70
N ILE A 334 18.67 0.37 8.49
CA ILE A 334 18.50 -0.64 7.42
C ILE A 334 19.05 -1.99 7.88
N SER A 335 20.25 -2.01 8.46
CA SER A 335 20.90 -3.25 8.89
C SER A 335 20.14 -3.92 10.04
N ALA A 336 19.68 -3.14 11.02
CA ALA A 336 18.84 -3.63 12.10
C ALA A 336 17.50 -4.19 11.57
N GLY A 337 16.84 -3.46 10.67
CA GLY A 337 15.60 -3.90 10.03
C GLY A 337 15.77 -5.20 9.24
N ALA A 338 16.85 -5.34 8.48
CA ALA A 338 17.20 -6.57 7.77
C ALA A 338 17.41 -7.75 8.73
N CYS A 339 18.15 -7.55 9.84
CA CYS A 339 18.35 -8.59 10.85
C CYS A 339 17.03 -9.00 11.53
N ILE A 340 16.15 -8.04 11.82
CA ILE A 340 14.82 -8.30 12.40
C ILE A 340 13.95 -9.09 11.41
N LEU A 341 13.97 -8.74 10.12
CA LEU A 341 13.27 -9.50 9.07
C LEU A 341 13.79 -10.94 8.97
N THR A 342 15.10 -11.14 8.98
CA THR A 342 15.69 -12.48 9.02
C THR A 342 15.24 -13.23 10.28
N GLY A 343 15.25 -12.58 11.44
CA GLY A 343 14.76 -13.13 12.70
C GLY A 343 13.29 -13.57 12.64
N SER A 344 12.43 -12.79 11.99
CA SER A 344 11.04 -13.18 11.73
C SER A 344 10.95 -14.51 10.98
N TYR A 345 11.74 -14.68 9.93
CA TYR A 345 11.77 -15.92 9.15
C TYR A 345 12.32 -17.10 9.94
N LEU A 346 13.31 -16.89 10.80
CA LEU A 346 13.82 -17.93 11.69
C LEU A 346 12.78 -18.35 12.72
N LEU A 347 12.00 -17.40 13.29
CA LEU A 347 10.95 -17.72 14.26
C LEU A 347 9.83 -18.56 13.64
N ILE A 348 9.32 -18.19 12.46
CA ILE A 348 8.25 -18.97 11.81
C ILE A 348 8.70 -20.36 11.35
N ALA A 349 10.00 -20.53 11.09
CA ALA A 349 10.59 -21.83 10.83
C ALA A 349 10.75 -22.68 12.10
N ALA A 350 10.97 -22.04 13.25
CA ALA A 350 11.31 -22.72 14.50
C ALA A 350 10.09 -23.35 15.19
N SER A 351 8.90 -22.75 15.10
CA SER A 351 7.73 -23.24 15.81
C SER A 351 6.41 -22.79 15.19
N THR A 352 5.40 -23.66 15.27
CA THR A 352 4.02 -23.41 14.85
C THR A 352 3.14 -22.91 16.00
N GLN A 353 3.70 -22.73 17.21
CA GLN A 353 2.94 -22.22 18.35
C GLN A 353 2.43 -20.80 18.09
N MET A 354 1.20 -20.52 18.52
CA MET A 354 0.54 -19.23 18.32
C MET A 354 1.40 -18.03 18.74
N ALA A 355 2.06 -18.12 19.90
CA ALA A 355 2.93 -17.05 20.40
C ALA A 355 4.12 -16.78 19.47
N VAL A 356 4.74 -17.84 18.92
CA VAL A 356 5.90 -17.73 18.02
C VAL A 356 5.49 -17.20 16.65
N VAL A 357 4.37 -17.66 16.10
CA VAL A 357 3.81 -17.13 14.85
C VAL A 357 3.43 -15.66 15.00
N THR A 358 2.84 -15.28 16.14
CA THR A 358 2.53 -13.88 16.46
C THR A 358 3.79 -13.02 16.53
N ALA A 359 4.80 -13.47 17.26
CA ALA A 359 6.08 -12.77 17.37
C ALA A 359 6.78 -12.65 16.01
N SER A 360 6.79 -13.72 15.21
CA SER A 360 7.33 -13.71 13.85
C SER A 360 6.65 -12.64 13.00
N LEU A 361 5.32 -12.63 12.91
CA LEU A 361 4.60 -11.66 12.09
C LEU A 361 4.74 -10.22 12.63
N PHE A 362 4.79 -10.03 13.95
CA PHE A 362 5.15 -8.72 14.51
C PHE A 362 6.52 -8.24 14.03
N LEU A 363 7.55 -9.10 14.13
CA LEU A 363 8.91 -8.80 13.68
C LEU A 363 8.98 -8.62 12.16
N LEU A 364 8.17 -9.35 11.38
CA LEU A 364 8.06 -9.17 9.93
C LEU A 364 7.65 -7.73 9.61
N GLY A 365 6.62 -7.23 10.28
CA GLY A 365 6.16 -5.85 10.15
C GLY A 365 7.21 -4.83 10.61
N LEU A 366 7.76 -5.03 11.81
CA LEU A 366 8.76 -4.13 12.41
C LEU A 366 10.03 -4.01 11.57
N GLY A 367 10.61 -5.14 11.17
CA GLY A 367 11.85 -5.19 10.38
C GLY A 367 11.65 -4.60 8.98
N TRP A 368 10.51 -4.90 8.35
CA TRP A 368 10.11 -4.26 7.09
C TRP A 368 10.06 -2.75 7.24
N ASN A 369 9.43 -2.24 8.31
CA ASN A 369 9.23 -0.81 8.49
C ASN A 369 10.57 -0.06 8.63
N PHE A 370 11.47 -0.56 9.48
CA PHE A 370 12.79 0.03 9.72
C PHE A 370 13.61 0.11 8.43
N CYS A 371 13.63 -1.00 7.69
CA CYS A 371 14.39 -1.08 6.45
C CYS A 371 13.73 -0.26 5.33
N PHE A 372 12.41 -0.35 5.17
CA PHE A 372 11.67 0.32 4.09
C PHE A 372 11.71 1.85 4.21
N ILE A 373 11.46 2.41 5.41
CA ILE A 373 11.53 3.85 5.63
C ILE A 373 12.95 4.35 5.36
N SER A 374 13.94 3.74 6.01
CA SER A 374 15.33 4.21 5.90
C SER A 374 15.89 4.08 4.47
N SER A 375 15.51 3.03 3.74
CA SER A 375 15.91 2.84 2.34
C SER A 375 15.31 3.89 1.40
N ASN A 376 14.04 4.26 1.61
CA ASN A 376 13.41 5.35 0.83
C ASN A 376 14.03 6.71 1.14
N VAL A 377 14.46 6.95 2.40
CA VAL A 377 15.16 8.20 2.72
C VAL A 377 16.54 8.25 2.06
N ILE A 378 17.32 7.16 2.08
CA ILE A 378 18.59 7.10 1.34
C ILE A 378 18.37 7.33 -0.16
N LEU A 379 17.34 6.71 -0.75
CA LEU A 379 17.00 6.91 -2.16
C LEU A 379 16.68 8.38 -2.47
N THR A 380 15.95 9.04 -1.57
CA THR A 380 15.67 10.47 -1.68
C THR A 380 16.96 11.29 -1.59
N ASP A 381 17.85 10.96 -0.65
CA ASP A 381 19.13 11.65 -0.48
C ASP A 381 20.01 11.55 -1.73
N PHE A 382 20.06 10.39 -2.39
CA PHE A 382 20.85 10.18 -3.61
C PHE A 382 20.25 10.81 -4.87
N THR A 383 18.95 11.14 -4.84
CA THR A 383 18.28 11.80 -5.96
C THR A 383 18.23 13.32 -5.81
N LYS A 384 18.67 13.87 -4.67
CA LYS A 384 18.85 15.31 -4.46
C LYS A 384 19.85 15.85 -5.50
N GLY A 385 19.38 16.74 -6.38
CA GLY A 385 20.20 17.36 -7.43
C GLY A 385 19.97 16.80 -8.84
N LEU A 386 19.16 15.74 -9.00
CA LEU A 386 18.73 15.31 -10.33
C LEU A 386 17.73 16.29 -10.94
N SER A 387 17.70 16.37 -12.28
CA SER A 387 16.73 17.17 -13.01
C SER A 387 15.28 16.67 -12.86
N ASN A 388 15.10 15.39 -12.51
CA ASN A 388 13.77 14.80 -12.32
C ASN A 388 13.77 13.66 -11.27
N PRO A 389 13.89 13.96 -9.97
CA PRO A 389 13.89 12.96 -8.90
C PRO A 389 12.56 12.19 -8.80
N GLY A 390 11.44 12.82 -9.16
CA GLY A 390 10.12 12.19 -9.17
C GLY A 390 10.02 11.00 -10.13
N LYS A 391 10.72 11.04 -11.27
CA LYS A 391 10.79 9.89 -12.19
C LYS A 391 11.47 8.67 -11.56
N VAL A 392 12.53 8.88 -10.77
CA VAL A 392 13.25 7.79 -10.11
C VAL A 392 12.38 7.16 -9.02
N GLN A 393 11.71 7.98 -8.21
CA GLN A 393 10.77 7.47 -7.19
C GLN A 393 9.59 6.73 -7.83
N GLY A 394 9.04 7.25 -8.93
CA GLY A 394 7.97 6.58 -9.68
C GLY A 394 8.40 5.22 -10.25
N LEU A 395 9.62 5.13 -10.81
CA LEU A 395 10.18 3.87 -11.26
C LEU A 395 10.37 2.89 -10.10
N ASN A 396 10.91 3.36 -8.97
CA ASN A 396 11.06 2.55 -7.77
C ASN A 396 9.71 1.98 -7.30
N ASP A 397 8.66 2.79 -7.21
CA ASP A 397 7.34 2.35 -6.79
C ASP A 397 6.74 1.29 -7.73
N VAL A 398 6.94 1.43 -9.05
CA VAL A 398 6.54 0.40 -10.04
C VAL A 398 7.29 -0.90 -9.81
N LEU A 399 8.62 -0.86 -9.68
CA LEU A 399 9.45 -2.06 -9.48
C LEU A 399 9.14 -2.76 -8.15
N VAL A 400 8.92 -1.98 -7.08
CA VAL A 400 8.51 -2.46 -5.76
C VAL A 400 7.18 -3.22 -5.85
N ASN A 401 6.19 -2.70 -6.58
CA ASN A 401 4.90 -3.35 -6.75
C ASN A 401 4.97 -4.60 -7.65
N ILE A 402 5.76 -4.59 -8.72
CA ILE A 402 6.00 -5.77 -9.57
C ILE A 402 6.68 -6.88 -8.74
N ALA A 403 7.77 -6.55 -8.06
CA ALA A 403 8.48 -7.51 -7.21
C ALA A 403 7.58 -8.05 -6.09
N SER A 404 6.70 -7.21 -5.52
CA SER A 404 5.68 -7.64 -4.57
C SER A 404 4.71 -8.65 -5.17
N GLY A 405 4.21 -8.39 -6.38
CA GLY A 405 3.31 -9.31 -7.07
C GLY A 405 3.97 -10.65 -7.36
N CYS A 406 5.21 -10.64 -7.85
CA CYS A 406 6.01 -11.86 -8.06
C CYS A 406 6.25 -12.62 -6.76
N ALA A 407 6.65 -11.92 -5.68
CA ALA A 407 6.87 -12.53 -4.37
C ALA A 407 5.57 -13.14 -3.81
N SER A 408 4.43 -12.50 -4.02
CA SER A 408 3.13 -13.03 -3.61
C SER A 408 2.77 -14.33 -4.33
N ILE A 409 2.91 -14.37 -5.66
CA ILE A 409 2.68 -15.58 -6.46
C ILE A 409 3.64 -16.69 -6.02
N ALA A 410 4.93 -16.37 -5.88
CA ALA A 410 5.93 -17.32 -5.40
C ALA A 410 5.54 -17.88 -4.02
N GLY A 411 5.07 -17.03 -3.09
CA GLY A 411 4.60 -17.45 -1.77
C GLY A 411 3.47 -18.48 -1.86
N GLY A 412 2.47 -18.25 -2.72
CA GLY A 412 1.37 -19.19 -2.94
C GLY A 412 1.85 -20.54 -3.47
N ILE A 413 2.70 -20.53 -4.50
CA ILE A 413 3.29 -21.76 -5.08
C ILE A 413 4.12 -22.52 -4.05
N LEU A 414 4.96 -21.82 -3.29
CA LEU A 414 5.85 -22.43 -2.30
C LEU A 414 5.08 -23.02 -1.14
N LEU A 415 4.03 -22.35 -0.65
CA LEU A 415 3.20 -22.89 0.43
C LEU A 415 2.55 -24.22 0.03
N SER A 416 2.14 -24.34 -1.24
CA SER A 416 1.51 -25.55 -1.80
C SER A 416 2.51 -26.72 -1.94
N GLY A 417 3.71 -26.45 -2.47
CA GLY A 417 4.68 -27.52 -2.84
C GLY A 417 5.76 -27.83 -1.79
N TYR A 418 6.30 -26.80 -1.12
CA TYR A 418 7.45 -26.90 -0.22
C TYR A 418 7.11 -26.53 1.23
N GLN A 419 5.81 -26.42 1.54
CA GLN A 419 5.30 -25.94 2.82
C GLN A 419 5.93 -24.56 3.18
N ILE A 420 6.07 -24.25 4.46
CA ILE A 420 6.62 -22.96 4.91
C ILE A 420 8.14 -22.84 4.63
N THR A 421 8.86 -23.94 4.45
CA THR A 421 10.33 -23.97 4.33
C THR A 421 10.84 -23.23 3.09
N GLY A 422 10.19 -23.42 1.94
CA GLY A 422 10.56 -22.70 0.70
C GLY A 422 10.41 -21.18 0.85
N ILE A 423 9.34 -20.74 1.52
CA ILE A 423 9.10 -19.33 1.85
C ILE A 423 10.18 -18.80 2.78
N VAL A 424 10.57 -19.57 3.80
CA VAL A 424 11.63 -19.20 4.75
C VAL A 424 12.96 -19.00 4.04
N MET A 425 13.40 -19.95 3.21
CA MET A 425 14.70 -19.86 2.54
C MET A 425 14.80 -18.64 1.62
N ILE A 426 13.80 -18.44 0.76
CA ILE A 426 13.77 -17.29 -0.16
C ILE A 426 13.58 -16.00 0.64
N GLY A 427 12.73 -16.02 1.66
CA GLY A 427 12.47 -14.90 2.55
C GLY A 427 13.73 -14.40 3.26
N ILE A 428 14.53 -15.33 3.80
CA ILE A 428 15.85 -15.05 4.38
C ILE A 428 16.76 -14.45 3.31
N GLY A 429 16.86 -15.09 2.14
CA GLY A 429 17.68 -14.59 1.02
C GLY A 429 17.34 -13.15 0.62
N LEU A 430 16.05 -12.82 0.52
CA LEU A 430 15.58 -11.45 0.24
C LEU A 430 15.85 -10.50 1.42
N SER A 431 15.68 -10.96 2.66
CA SER A 431 15.87 -10.12 3.87
C SER A 431 17.32 -9.71 4.11
N ILE A 432 18.29 -10.51 3.63
CA ILE A 432 19.73 -10.21 3.77
C ILE A 432 20.27 -9.36 2.61
N MET A 433 19.56 -9.25 1.47
CA MET A 433 20.02 -8.44 0.33
C MET A 433 20.33 -6.98 0.70
N PRO A 434 19.57 -6.28 1.57
CA PRO A 434 19.93 -4.94 2.01
C PRO A 434 21.30 -4.87 2.70
N LEU A 435 21.68 -5.90 3.48
CA LEU A 435 22.99 -5.98 4.12
C LEU A 435 24.11 -6.10 3.08
N PHE A 436 23.93 -6.98 2.10
CA PHE A 436 24.87 -7.13 0.98
C PHE A 436 24.98 -5.84 0.16
N ALA A 437 23.85 -5.21 -0.14
CA ALA A 437 23.81 -3.95 -0.88
C ALA A 437 24.56 -2.82 -0.14
N LEU A 438 24.40 -2.71 1.18
CA LEU A 438 25.16 -1.76 2.01
C LEU A 438 26.65 -2.09 2.12
N LEU A 439 27.02 -3.37 2.12
CA LEU A 439 28.42 -3.79 2.12
C LEU A 439 29.09 -3.41 0.80
N ILE A 440 28.45 -3.69 -0.33
CA ILE A 440 28.90 -3.26 -1.67
C ILE A 440 29.06 -1.74 -1.70
N PHE A 441 28.07 -1.00 -1.19
CA PHE A 441 28.13 0.46 -1.08
C PHE A 441 29.38 0.93 -0.32
N LYS A 442 29.70 0.28 0.81
CA LYS A 442 30.87 0.63 1.63
C LYS A 442 32.18 0.35 0.89
N VAL A 443 32.31 -0.82 0.28
CA VAL A 443 33.52 -1.25 -0.44
C VAL A 443 33.80 -0.33 -1.63
N ILE A 444 32.77 -0.04 -2.44
CA ILE A 444 32.92 0.78 -3.64
C ILE A 444 33.34 2.20 -3.29
N ASN A 445 32.68 2.83 -2.30
CA ASN A 445 33.06 4.18 -1.89
C ASN A 445 34.47 4.24 -1.27
N SER A 446 34.91 3.17 -0.59
CA SER A 446 36.29 3.08 -0.10
C SER A 446 37.31 3.02 -1.24
N MET A 447 37.04 2.27 -2.31
CA MET A 447 37.94 2.17 -3.46
C MET A 447 38.09 3.51 -4.18
N TYR A 448 37.00 4.26 -4.34
CA TYR A 448 37.03 5.59 -4.94
C TYR A 448 37.79 6.61 -4.08
N ALA A 449 37.60 6.59 -2.76
CA ALA A 449 38.35 7.47 -1.86
C ALA A 449 39.86 7.25 -1.98
N ASN A 450 40.30 5.98 -1.96
CA ASN A 450 41.70 5.62 -2.12
C ASN A 450 42.26 6.00 -3.51
N SER A 451 41.43 5.87 -4.56
CA SER A 451 41.83 6.24 -5.93
C SER A 451 41.98 7.76 -6.10
N ALA A 452 41.14 8.54 -5.42
CA ALA A 452 41.21 10.00 -5.42
C ALA A 452 42.44 10.52 -4.66
N GLU A 453 42.79 9.89 -3.52
CA GLU A 453 44.03 10.20 -2.79
C GLU A 453 45.28 9.92 -3.64
N LEU A 454 45.31 8.81 -4.37
CA LEU A 454 46.40 8.47 -5.29
C LEU A 454 46.51 9.42 -6.49
N ALA A 455 45.40 10.02 -6.94
CA ALA A 455 45.37 10.95 -8.06
C ALA A 455 45.68 12.41 -7.65
N GLY A 456 45.36 12.81 -6.42
CA GLY A 456 45.59 14.16 -5.88
C GLY A 456 46.97 14.37 -5.25
N GLY A 457 47.75 13.31 -5.04
CA GLY A 457 49.11 13.37 -4.49
C GLY A 457 50.23 13.57 -5.53
N LYS A 458 49.94 14.17 -6.70
CA LYS A 458 50.94 14.50 -7.73
C LYS A 458 51.16 16.00 -7.86
#